data_AF-A0A7W5ZMB0-F1
#
_entry.id   AF-A0A7W5ZMB0-F1
#
_cell.length_a   1.000
_cell.length_b   1.000
_cell.length_c   1.000
_cell.angle_alpha   90.00
_cell.angle_beta   90.00
_cell.angle_gamma   90.00
#
_symmetry.space_group_name_H-M   'P 1'
#
loop_
_entity.id
_entity.type
_entity.pdbx_description
1 polymer ?
#
loop_
_entity_poly.entity_id
_entity_poly.type
_entity_poly.pdbx_seq_one_letter_code
_entity_poly.pdbx_strand_id
1 'polypeptide(L)'
;MNIDLTSTFKDARQLTNTWKTRYSASEYPQKVIMNIFYRKYTIEKMWPTIFNTKYSNWETAYASLKNKYGEVALTINPVLESKLKANDKVTSIRFSDFTSYIQAAASGNKDALKGIEYTYFLHRIFDELILVWVAMVVSGDTKINAIAKITRAVIAEMPINEYAVIEQIFDQLGAEKYLQSLFIKEMQNNL
;
A
#
# COMPACT_ATOMS: atom_id res chain seq x y z
N MET A 1 -1.72 -8.88 -12.72
CA MET A 1 -1.27 -7.49 -12.88
C MET A 1 -0.25 -7.42 -14.01
N ASN A 2 -0.32 -6.38 -14.83
CA ASN A 2 0.55 -6.09 -15.99
C ASN A 2 1.59 -5.01 -15.65
N ILE A 3 2.04 -5.02 -14.40
CA ILE A 3 3.15 -4.23 -13.87
C ILE A 3 4.01 -5.18 -13.07
N ASP A 4 5.32 -5.02 -13.16
CA ASP A 4 6.26 -5.75 -12.32
C ASP A 4 6.45 -5.03 -10.98
N LEU A 5 5.96 -5.63 -9.89
CA LEU A 5 6.15 -5.15 -8.52
C LEU A 5 7.12 -6.03 -7.73
N THR A 6 7.99 -6.78 -8.42
CA THR A 6 9.00 -7.62 -7.78
C THR A 6 9.92 -6.80 -6.88
N SER A 7 10.35 -5.62 -7.31
CA SER A 7 11.15 -4.70 -6.48
C SER A 7 10.40 -4.28 -5.21
N THR A 8 9.13 -3.90 -5.35
CA THR A 8 8.27 -3.51 -4.22
C THR A 8 8.10 -4.64 -3.21
N PHE A 9 7.96 -5.88 -3.69
CA PHE A 9 7.89 -7.06 -2.84
C PHE A 9 9.21 -7.33 -2.11
N LYS A 10 10.35 -7.27 -2.82
CA LYS A 10 11.68 -7.42 -2.22
C LYS A 10 11.97 -6.36 -1.16
N ASP A 11 11.60 -5.11 -1.43
CA ASP A 11 11.75 -4.02 -0.46
C ASP A 11 10.88 -4.25 0.78
N ALA A 12 9.62 -4.67 0.60
CA ALA A 12 8.73 -5.03 1.71
C ALA A 12 9.31 -6.19 2.55
N ARG A 13 9.90 -7.20 1.90
CA ARG A 13 10.60 -8.30 2.56
C ARG A 13 11.80 -7.81 3.37
N GLN A 14 12.65 -6.99 2.78
CA GLN A 14 13.81 -6.44 3.47
C GLN A 14 13.39 -5.60 4.69
N LEU A 15 12.34 -4.78 4.56
CA LEU A 15 11.81 -3.97 5.66
C LEU A 15 11.26 -4.84 6.78
N THR A 16 10.44 -5.85 6.48
CA THR A 16 9.91 -6.75 7.50
C THR A 16 11.01 -7.51 8.23
N ASN A 17 12.04 -7.99 7.53
CA ASN A 17 13.22 -8.61 8.15
C ASN A 17 13.99 -7.63 9.05
N THR A 18 14.20 -6.40 8.59
CA THR A 18 14.87 -5.34 9.36
C THR A 18 14.09 -5.00 10.64
N TRP A 19 12.77 -4.96 10.57
CA TRP A 19 11.94 -4.66 11.74
C TRP A 19 11.88 -5.83 12.72
N LYS A 20 11.89 -7.08 12.22
CA LYS A 20 11.97 -8.28 13.08
C LYS A 20 13.23 -8.31 13.92
N THR A 21 14.37 -7.86 13.37
CA THR A 21 15.64 -7.81 14.12
C THR A 21 15.72 -6.60 15.05
N ARG A 22 15.04 -5.50 14.71
CA ARG A 22 15.05 -4.25 15.49
C ARG A 22 14.12 -4.27 16.70
N TYR A 23 12.92 -4.83 16.56
CA TYR A 23 11.88 -4.77 17.60
C TYR A 23 11.74 -6.10 18.32
N SER A 24 11.34 -6.06 19.59
CA SER A 24 11.00 -7.27 20.33
C SER A 24 9.77 -7.97 19.72
N ALA A 25 9.60 -9.26 20.01
CA ALA A 25 8.47 -10.04 19.50
C ALA A 25 7.10 -9.48 19.92
N SER A 26 7.01 -8.82 21.08
CA SER A 26 5.78 -8.18 21.56
C SER A 26 5.51 -6.83 20.88
N GLU A 27 6.54 -6.09 20.48
CA GLU A 27 6.39 -4.77 19.84
C GLU A 27 6.25 -4.87 18.31
N TYR A 28 6.92 -5.84 17.69
CA TYR A 28 7.00 -5.99 16.24
C TYR A 28 5.64 -5.96 15.53
N PRO A 29 4.60 -6.72 15.97
CA PRO A 29 3.32 -6.76 15.27
C PRO A 29 2.66 -5.37 15.18
N GLN A 30 2.69 -4.62 16.28
CA GLN A 30 2.17 -3.26 16.31
C GLN A 30 2.95 -2.35 15.36
N LYS A 31 4.28 -2.43 15.34
CA LYS A 31 5.12 -1.60 14.45
C LYS A 31 4.87 -1.87 12.97
N VAL A 32 4.57 -3.12 12.60
CA VAL A 32 4.17 -3.47 11.22
C VAL A 32 2.85 -2.80 10.86
N ILE A 33 1.81 -2.93 11.69
CA ILE A 33 0.51 -2.30 11.43
C ILE A 33 0.63 -0.77 11.42
N MET A 34 1.39 -0.16 12.34
CA MET A 34 1.64 1.29 12.34
C MET A 34 2.22 1.76 11.00
N ASN A 35 3.11 0.98 10.37
CA ASN A 35 3.66 1.30 9.06
C ASN A 35 2.60 1.24 7.95
N ILE A 36 1.59 0.37 8.02
CA ILE A 36 0.48 0.38 7.06
C ILE A 36 -0.25 1.73 7.13
N PHE A 37 -0.62 2.17 8.33
CA PHE A 37 -1.33 3.43 8.53
C PHE A 37 -0.49 4.65 8.17
N TYR A 38 0.81 4.65 8.48
CA TYR A 38 1.74 5.70 8.07
C TYR A 38 1.66 5.95 6.56
N ARG A 39 1.68 4.87 5.77
CA ARG A 39 1.67 4.94 4.31
C ARG A 39 0.31 5.36 3.76
N LYS A 40 -0.76 4.81 4.32
CA LYS A 40 -2.14 5.18 3.98
C LYS A 40 -2.44 6.65 4.25
N TYR A 41 -2.12 7.16 5.43
CA TYR A 41 -2.31 8.58 5.74
C TYR A 41 -1.44 9.48 4.87
N THR A 42 -0.28 9.00 4.40
CA THR A 42 0.55 9.74 3.44
C THR A 42 -0.16 9.90 2.11
N ILE A 43 -0.69 8.82 1.53
CA ILE A 43 -1.43 8.86 0.26
C ILE A 43 -2.73 9.68 0.41
N GLU A 44 -3.47 9.47 1.50
CA GLU A 44 -4.68 10.24 1.83
C GLU A 44 -4.39 11.75 1.87
N LYS A 45 -3.28 12.16 2.50
CA LYS A 45 -2.88 13.57 2.58
C LYS A 45 -2.47 14.15 1.21
N MET A 46 -1.93 13.34 0.31
CA MET A 46 -1.64 13.78 -1.07
C MET A 46 -2.92 13.94 -1.90
N TRP A 47 -3.94 13.11 -1.62
CA TRP A 47 -5.11 12.89 -2.46
C TRP A 47 -5.80 14.17 -2.99
N PRO A 48 -6.04 15.23 -2.19
CA PRO A 48 -6.72 16.44 -2.67
C PRO A 48 -5.99 17.17 -3.81
N THR A 49 -4.69 16.94 -3.94
CA THR A 49 -3.84 17.63 -4.93
C THR A 49 -3.18 16.68 -5.93
N ILE A 50 -3.37 15.37 -5.75
CA ILE A 50 -2.57 14.35 -6.43
C ILE A 50 -2.75 14.32 -7.95
N PHE A 51 -3.87 14.89 -8.45
CA PHE A 51 -4.20 14.97 -9.88
C PHE A 51 -3.98 16.36 -10.52
N ASN A 52 -3.52 17.34 -9.75
CA ASN A 52 -3.45 18.75 -10.18
C ASN A 52 -2.32 19.01 -11.17
N THR A 53 -1.20 18.32 -11.01
CA THR A 53 -0.04 18.47 -11.90
C THR A 53 -0.17 17.52 -13.09
N LYS A 54 0.11 18.02 -14.29
CA LYS A 54 0.17 17.21 -15.52
C LYS A 54 1.61 16.99 -15.95
N TYR A 55 1.87 15.82 -16.55
CA TYR A 55 3.19 15.42 -17.01
C TYR A 55 3.12 14.92 -18.45
N SER A 56 4.24 14.96 -19.16
CA SER A 56 4.33 14.51 -20.56
C SER A 56 4.46 13.00 -20.72
N ASN A 57 4.94 12.29 -19.70
CA ASN A 57 5.07 10.82 -19.68
C ASN A 57 4.86 10.29 -18.26
N TRP A 58 4.51 9.01 -18.13
CA TRP A 58 4.12 8.42 -16.85
C TRP A 58 5.33 8.12 -15.96
N GLU A 59 6.51 7.86 -16.53
CA GLU A 59 7.74 7.59 -15.78
C GLU A 59 8.18 8.82 -14.97
N THR A 60 8.14 10.01 -15.60
CA THR A 60 8.45 11.28 -14.94
C THR A 60 7.40 11.62 -13.88
N ALA A 61 6.12 11.40 -14.18
CA ALA A 61 5.04 11.57 -13.21
C ALA A 61 5.24 10.67 -11.99
N TYR A 62 5.54 9.39 -12.21
CA TYR A 62 5.76 8.42 -11.16
C TYR A 62 6.94 8.81 -10.27
N ALA A 63 8.09 9.18 -10.85
CA ALA A 63 9.24 9.66 -10.08
C ALA A 63 8.89 10.90 -9.24
N SER A 64 8.15 11.87 -9.82
CA SER A 64 7.70 13.07 -9.12
C SER A 64 6.73 12.74 -7.98
N LEU A 65 5.80 11.80 -8.19
CA LEU A 65 4.87 11.31 -7.15
C LEU A 65 5.60 10.62 -6.01
N LYS A 66 6.66 9.83 -6.29
CA LYS A 66 7.48 9.20 -5.25
C LYS A 66 8.25 10.23 -4.42
N ASN A 67 8.78 11.28 -5.04
CA ASN A 67 9.40 12.40 -4.33
C ASN A 67 8.36 13.11 -3.44
N LYS A 68 7.18 13.40 -3.99
CA LYS A 68 6.11 14.06 -3.24
C LYS A 68 5.62 13.21 -2.07
N TYR A 69 5.50 11.90 -2.28
CA TYR A 69 5.21 10.95 -1.23
C TYR A 69 6.23 11.07 -0.10
N GLY A 70 7.53 11.09 -0.42
CA GLY A 70 8.60 11.27 0.56
C GLY A 70 8.45 12.53 1.39
N GLU A 71 8.20 13.68 0.74
CA GLU A 71 7.95 14.96 1.41
C GLU A 71 6.74 14.90 2.35
N VAL A 72 5.61 14.37 1.88
CA VAL A 72 4.38 14.30 2.67
C VAL A 72 4.53 13.33 3.83
N ALA A 73 5.24 12.22 3.64
CA ALA A 73 5.46 11.22 4.67
C ALA A 73 6.17 11.81 5.91
N LEU A 74 7.14 12.71 5.70
CA LEU A 74 7.80 13.45 6.79
C LEU A 74 6.81 14.26 7.65
N THR A 75 5.71 14.73 7.05
CA THR A 75 4.66 15.48 7.76
C THR A 75 3.64 14.58 8.47
N ILE A 76 3.56 13.30 8.10
CA ILE A 76 2.69 12.31 8.76
C ILE A 76 3.35 11.74 10.01
N ASN A 77 4.68 11.52 9.96
CA ASN A 77 5.43 10.92 11.07
C ASN A 77 5.13 11.56 12.46
N PRO A 78 5.18 12.90 12.64
CA PRO A 78 4.93 13.51 13.95
C PRO A 78 3.49 13.39 14.45
N VAL A 79 2.52 13.13 13.56
CA VAL A 79 1.09 13.05 13.93
C VAL A 79 0.55 11.62 13.93
N LEU A 80 1.33 10.64 13.47
CA LEU A 80 0.89 9.25 13.29
C LEU A 80 0.27 8.68 14.57
N GLU A 81 1.00 8.72 15.70
CA GLU A 81 0.50 8.15 16.96
C GLU A 81 -0.80 8.79 17.43
N SER A 82 -0.95 10.10 17.24
CA SER A 82 -2.18 10.80 17.61
C SER A 82 -3.38 10.32 16.79
N LYS A 83 -3.19 10.12 15.47
CA LYS A 83 -4.21 9.60 14.56
C LYS A 83 -4.63 8.17 14.90
N LEU A 84 -3.65 7.32 15.21
CA LEU A 84 -3.91 5.94 15.62
C LEU A 84 -4.68 5.87 16.95
N LYS A 85 -4.33 6.71 17.92
CA LYS A 85 -5.04 6.82 19.21
C LYS A 85 -6.46 7.37 19.05
N ALA A 86 -6.64 8.36 18.17
CA ALA A 86 -7.97 8.86 17.79
C ALA A 86 -8.78 7.85 16.96
N ASN A 87 -8.14 6.75 16.55
CA ASN A 87 -8.71 5.71 15.72
C ASN A 87 -9.25 6.25 14.38
N ASP A 88 -8.56 7.26 13.82
CA ASP A 88 -8.93 7.91 12.56
C ASP A 88 -9.05 6.87 11.44
N LYS A 89 -10.19 6.86 10.75
CA LYS A 89 -10.38 5.99 9.57
C LYS A 89 -9.51 6.49 8.42
N VAL A 90 -8.94 5.55 7.67
CA VAL A 90 -8.32 5.82 6.37
C VAL A 90 -8.70 4.71 5.41
N THR A 91 -9.09 5.09 4.19
CA THR A 91 -9.81 4.24 3.25
C THR A 91 -11.00 3.51 3.91
N SER A 92 -10.91 2.20 4.10
CA SER A 92 -11.94 1.35 4.71
C SER A 92 -11.59 0.88 6.13
N ILE A 93 -10.38 1.18 6.63
CA ILE A 93 -9.84 0.57 7.86
C ILE A 93 -9.59 1.58 8.99
N ARG A 94 -9.57 1.06 10.22
CA ARG A 94 -9.18 1.76 11.45
C ARG A 94 -8.12 0.95 12.19
N PHE A 95 -7.30 1.62 13.01
CA PHE A 95 -6.25 0.94 13.75
C PHE A 95 -6.81 -0.09 14.74
N SER A 96 -7.97 0.20 15.34
CA SER A 96 -8.70 -0.72 16.22
C SER A 96 -9.01 -2.07 15.58
N ASP A 97 -9.22 -2.11 14.25
CA ASP A 97 -9.62 -3.32 13.53
C ASP A 97 -8.54 -4.42 13.61
N PHE A 98 -7.30 -4.04 13.94
CA PHE A 98 -6.15 -4.94 14.06
C PHE A 98 -5.81 -5.33 15.50
N THR A 99 -6.52 -4.78 16.50
CA THR A 99 -6.09 -4.90 17.92
C THR A 99 -6.01 -6.34 18.40
N SER A 100 -6.99 -7.18 18.06
CA SER A 100 -7.01 -8.60 18.44
C SER A 100 -5.86 -9.37 17.78
N TYR A 101 -5.57 -9.11 16.51
CA TYR A 101 -4.46 -9.73 15.79
C TYR A 101 -3.11 -9.31 16.35
N ILE A 102 -2.93 -8.02 16.67
CA ILE A 102 -1.72 -7.49 17.29
C ILE A 102 -1.48 -8.17 18.63
N GLN A 103 -2.50 -8.26 19.49
CA GLN A 103 -2.39 -8.89 20.81
C GLN A 103 -2.06 -10.38 20.71
N ALA A 104 -2.73 -11.11 19.79
CA ALA A 104 -2.46 -12.53 19.57
C ALA A 104 -1.02 -12.75 19.07
N ALA A 105 -0.57 -11.98 18.08
CA ALA A 105 0.79 -12.08 17.55
C ALA A 105 1.84 -11.71 18.60
N ALA A 106 1.62 -10.65 19.38
CA ALA A 106 2.51 -10.21 20.45
C ALA A 106 2.64 -11.25 21.58
N SER A 107 1.61 -12.09 21.76
CA SER A 107 1.60 -13.21 22.70
C SER A 107 2.23 -14.51 22.13
N GLY A 108 2.80 -14.45 20.91
CA GLY A 108 3.48 -15.57 20.28
C GLY A 108 2.65 -16.40 19.28
N ASN A 109 1.42 -15.97 18.93
CA ASN A 109 0.64 -16.63 17.90
C ASN A 109 1.26 -16.42 16.50
N LYS A 110 1.86 -17.48 15.95
CA LYS A 110 2.57 -17.44 14.66
C LYS A 110 1.65 -17.19 13.47
N ASP A 111 0.41 -17.65 13.50
CA ASP A 111 -0.51 -17.47 12.37
C ASP A 111 -1.10 -16.05 12.35
N ALA A 112 -1.36 -15.47 13.53
CA ALA A 112 -1.68 -14.04 13.64
C ALA A 112 -0.53 -13.18 13.11
N LEU A 113 0.72 -13.54 13.44
CA LEU A 113 1.91 -12.85 12.96
C LEU A 113 2.04 -12.92 11.43
N LYS A 114 1.89 -14.12 10.84
CA LYS A 114 1.89 -14.29 9.37
C LYS A 114 0.79 -13.46 8.72
N GLY A 115 -0.40 -13.41 9.33
CA GLY A 115 -1.51 -12.58 8.86
C GLY A 115 -1.13 -11.10 8.81
N ILE A 116 -0.56 -10.56 9.89
CA ILE A 116 -0.08 -9.17 9.96
C ILE A 116 0.95 -8.87 8.88
N GLU A 117 1.94 -9.75 8.70
CA GLU A 117 2.97 -9.59 7.67
C GLU A 117 2.35 -9.61 6.28
N TYR A 118 1.51 -10.59 5.98
CA TYR A 118 0.83 -10.69 4.68
C TYR A 118 -0.02 -9.45 4.38
N THR A 119 -0.76 -8.95 5.36
CA THR A 119 -1.54 -7.71 5.24
C THR A 119 -0.62 -6.51 4.93
N TYR A 120 0.56 -6.42 5.56
CA TYR A 120 1.53 -5.39 5.21
C TYR A 120 2.01 -5.51 3.76
N PHE A 121 2.35 -6.71 3.28
CA PHE A 121 2.72 -6.91 1.88
C PHE A 121 1.62 -6.51 0.92
N LEU A 122 0.36 -6.87 1.21
CA LEU A 122 -0.78 -6.51 0.37
C LEU A 122 -0.97 -5.00 0.28
N HIS A 123 -0.90 -4.29 1.40
CA HIS A 123 -0.97 -2.83 1.38
C HIS A 123 0.23 -2.19 0.66
N ARG A 124 1.43 -2.79 0.72
CA ARG A 124 2.56 -2.32 -0.10
C ARG A 124 2.29 -2.44 -1.60
N ILE A 125 1.65 -3.52 -2.03
CA ILE A 125 1.22 -3.69 -3.41
C ILE A 125 0.15 -2.66 -3.79
N PHE A 126 -0.85 -2.42 -2.94
CA PHE A 126 -1.87 -1.40 -3.19
C PHE A 126 -1.28 0.00 -3.36
N ASP A 127 -0.41 0.42 -2.43
CA ASP A 127 0.23 1.73 -2.50
C ASP A 127 0.93 1.93 -3.84
N GLU A 128 1.66 0.91 -4.30
CA GLU A 128 2.44 1.01 -5.53
C GLU A 128 1.55 1.03 -6.78
N LEU A 129 0.54 0.16 -6.83
CA LEU A 129 -0.45 0.15 -7.91
C LEU A 129 -1.15 1.51 -8.03
N ILE A 130 -1.49 2.13 -6.90
CA ILE A 130 -2.16 3.43 -6.86
C ILE A 130 -1.23 4.53 -7.35
N LEU A 131 0.04 4.57 -6.91
CA LEU A 131 0.98 5.57 -7.40
C LEU A 131 1.24 5.43 -8.91
N VAL A 132 1.35 4.22 -9.44
CA VAL A 132 1.49 4.02 -10.89
C VAL A 132 0.21 4.42 -11.63
N TRP A 133 -0.96 4.07 -11.09
CA TRP A 133 -2.24 4.45 -11.68
C TRP A 133 -2.40 5.97 -11.74
N VAL A 134 -2.10 6.68 -10.65
CA VAL A 134 -2.11 8.14 -10.64
C VAL A 134 -1.13 8.68 -11.68
N ALA A 135 0.09 8.14 -11.76
CA ALA A 135 1.09 8.55 -12.74
C ALA A 135 0.58 8.45 -14.18
N MET A 136 -0.08 7.35 -14.54
CA MET A 136 -0.72 7.20 -15.85
C MET A 136 -1.80 8.25 -16.09
N VAL A 137 -2.65 8.50 -15.09
CA VAL A 137 -3.77 9.46 -15.19
C VAL A 137 -3.28 10.90 -15.35
N VAL A 138 -2.27 11.31 -14.58
CA VAL A 138 -1.71 12.66 -14.69
C VAL A 138 -0.86 12.87 -15.94
N SER A 139 -0.54 11.80 -16.65
CA SER A 139 0.17 11.81 -17.93
C SER A 139 -0.73 11.57 -19.15
N GLY A 140 -2.05 11.63 -18.97
CA GLY A 140 -3.02 11.70 -20.07
C GLY A 140 -3.94 10.48 -20.22
N ASP A 141 -3.76 9.41 -19.45
CA ASP A 141 -4.73 8.32 -19.43
C ASP A 141 -6.01 8.71 -18.69
N THR A 142 -7.15 8.16 -19.11
CA THR A 142 -8.36 8.20 -18.28
C THR A 142 -8.18 7.26 -17.08
N LYS A 143 -8.88 7.55 -15.97
CA LYS A 143 -8.85 6.71 -14.76
C LYS A 143 -9.16 5.24 -15.05
N ILE A 144 -10.12 4.99 -15.93
CA ILE A 144 -10.54 3.64 -16.35
C ILE A 144 -9.48 2.99 -17.26
N ASN A 145 -8.96 3.71 -18.26
CA ASN A 145 -7.93 3.16 -19.15
C ASN A 145 -6.65 2.80 -18.39
N ALA A 146 -6.24 3.61 -17.41
CA ALA A 146 -5.10 3.29 -16.56
C ALA A 146 -5.33 1.99 -15.77
N ILE A 147 -6.52 1.77 -15.19
CA ILE A 147 -6.85 0.50 -14.52
C ILE A 147 -6.76 -0.67 -15.50
N ALA A 148 -7.33 -0.52 -16.71
CA ALA A 148 -7.29 -1.57 -17.72
C ALA A 148 -5.85 -1.92 -18.13
N LYS A 149 -4.97 -0.92 -18.29
CA LYS A 149 -3.54 -1.14 -18.57
C LYS A 149 -2.82 -1.91 -17.46
N ILE A 150 -3.16 -1.62 -16.19
CA ILE A 150 -2.55 -2.23 -15.00
C ILE A 150 -3.07 -3.66 -14.76
N THR A 151 -4.37 -3.87 -14.93
CA THR A 151 -5.04 -5.11 -14.49
C THR A 151 -5.34 -6.06 -15.64
N ARG A 152 -5.38 -5.55 -16.89
CA ARG A 152 -5.97 -6.19 -18.09
C ARG A 152 -7.46 -6.48 -17.98
N ALA A 153 -8.14 -5.95 -16.95
CA ALA A 153 -9.57 -6.06 -16.80
C ALA A 153 -10.27 -4.93 -17.55
N VAL A 154 -11.40 -5.26 -18.19
CA VAL A 154 -12.34 -4.26 -18.69
C VAL A 154 -13.33 -3.97 -17.57
N ILE A 155 -13.43 -2.72 -17.15
CA ILE A 155 -14.39 -2.27 -16.14
C ILE A 155 -15.32 -1.22 -16.73
N ALA A 156 -16.54 -1.16 -16.22
CA ALA A 156 -17.50 -0.13 -16.61
C ALA A 156 -17.01 1.26 -16.17
N GLU A 157 -17.44 2.30 -16.88
CA GLU A 157 -17.20 3.66 -16.45
C GLU A 157 -17.87 3.93 -15.10
N MET A 158 -17.10 4.45 -14.16
CA MET A 158 -17.57 4.83 -12.84
C MET A 158 -16.71 5.97 -12.26
N PRO A 159 -17.27 6.81 -11.38
CA PRO A 159 -16.49 7.84 -10.70
C PRO A 159 -15.50 7.19 -9.73
N ILE A 160 -14.23 7.59 -9.84
CA ILE A 160 -13.15 7.17 -8.94
C ILE A 160 -12.55 8.43 -8.32
N ASN A 161 -13.25 8.98 -7.33
CA ASN A 161 -12.90 10.28 -6.74
C ASN A 161 -12.21 10.16 -5.38
N GLU A 162 -12.35 9.02 -4.72
CA GLU A 162 -11.83 8.78 -3.38
C GLU A 162 -10.73 7.72 -3.39
N TYR A 163 -9.75 7.88 -2.50
CA TYR A 163 -8.66 6.92 -2.33
C TYR A 163 -9.21 5.52 -2.02
N ALA A 164 -10.23 5.42 -1.17
CA ALA A 164 -10.87 4.16 -0.82
C ALA A 164 -11.39 3.39 -2.04
N VAL A 165 -11.94 4.10 -3.04
CA VAL A 165 -12.54 3.49 -4.24
C VAL A 165 -11.49 2.81 -5.10
N ILE A 166 -10.36 3.47 -5.37
CA ILE A 166 -9.31 2.86 -6.21
C ILE A 166 -8.63 1.68 -5.50
N GLU A 167 -8.44 1.76 -4.18
CA GLU A 167 -7.91 0.64 -3.40
C GLU A 167 -8.82 -0.58 -3.50
N GLN A 168 -10.13 -0.39 -3.31
CA GLN A 168 -11.12 -1.47 -3.45
C GLN A 168 -11.15 -2.07 -4.86
N ILE A 169 -10.99 -1.24 -5.89
CA ILE A 169 -10.88 -1.72 -7.27
C ILE A 169 -9.66 -2.64 -7.43
N PHE A 170 -8.49 -2.25 -6.94
CA PHE A 170 -7.30 -3.11 -7.07
C PHE A 170 -7.39 -4.40 -6.25
N ASP A 171 -8.05 -4.34 -5.10
CA ASP A 171 -8.36 -5.52 -4.30
C ASP A 171 -9.20 -6.53 -5.12
N GLN A 172 -10.30 -6.07 -5.70
CA GLN A 172 -11.19 -6.89 -6.54
C GLN A 172 -10.54 -7.39 -7.82
N LEU A 173 -9.63 -6.59 -8.41
CA LEU A 173 -8.97 -6.90 -9.68
C LEU A 173 -7.68 -7.72 -9.51
N GLY A 174 -7.49 -8.35 -8.35
CA GLY A 174 -6.54 -9.45 -8.18
C GLY A 174 -5.16 -9.04 -7.67
N ALA A 175 -5.05 -7.94 -6.92
CA ALA A 175 -3.82 -7.59 -6.23
C ALA A 175 -3.37 -8.70 -5.28
N GLU A 176 -4.32 -9.32 -4.57
CA GLU A 176 -4.04 -10.46 -3.69
C GLU A 176 -3.48 -11.66 -4.46
N LYS A 177 -4.17 -12.09 -5.53
CA LYS A 177 -3.70 -13.19 -6.39
C LYS A 177 -2.30 -12.91 -6.95
N TYR A 178 -2.03 -11.65 -7.30
CA TYR A 178 -0.73 -11.25 -7.77
C TYR A 178 0.34 -11.33 -6.66
N LEU A 179 0.04 -10.86 -5.44
CA LEU A 179 0.93 -11.01 -4.29
C LEU A 179 1.24 -12.48 -4.00
N GLN A 180 0.24 -13.36 -4.01
CA GLN A 180 0.43 -14.80 -3.85
C GLN A 180 1.41 -15.36 -4.89
N SER A 181 1.31 -14.92 -6.15
CA SER A 181 2.25 -15.33 -7.20
C SER A 181 3.70 -14.90 -6.90
N LEU A 182 3.91 -13.75 -6.25
CA LEU A 182 5.24 -13.28 -5.85
C LEU A 182 5.81 -14.15 -4.72
N PHE A 183 5.00 -14.48 -3.70
CA PHE A 183 5.42 -15.43 -2.67
C PHE A 183 5.78 -16.81 -3.25
N ILE A 184 5.01 -17.32 -4.22
CA ILE A 184 5.32 -18.58 -4.90
C ILE A 184 6.67 -18.50 -5.62
N LYS A 185 6.92 -17.43 -6.36
CA LYS A 185 8.22 -17.21 -7.02
C LYS A 185 9.36 -17.16 -6.02
N GLU A 186 9.18 -16.48 -4.89
CA GLU A 186 10.18 -16.42 -3.81
C GLU A 186 10.51 -17.83 -3.29
N MET A 187 9.49 -18.63 -2.98
CA MET A 187 9.67 -20.00 -2.48
C MET A 187 10.38 -20.92 -3.48
N GLN A 188 10.26 -20.62 -4.78
CA GLN A 188 10.93 -21.35 -5.85
C GLN A 188 12.34 -20.82 -6.18
N ASN A 189 12.85 -19.85 -5.42
CA ASN A 189 14.11 -19.13 -5.69
C ASN A 189 14.16 -18.46 -7.07
N ASN A 190 12.99 -18.03 -7.57
CA ASN A 190 12.83 -17.37 -8.86
C ASN A 190 12.77 -15.84 -8.74
N LEU A 191 13.15 -15.27 -7.58
CA LEU A 191 13.20 -13.84 -7.31
C LEU A 191 14.63 -13.38 -7.02
#